data_AF-A0A645F1K3-F1
#
_entry.id   AF-A0A645F1K3-F1
#
_cell.length_a   1.000
_cell.length_b   1.000
_cell.length_c   1.000
_cell.angle_alpha   90.00
_cell.angle_beta   90.00
_cell.angle_gamma   90.00
#
_symmetry.space_group_name_H-M   'P 1'
#
loop_
_entity.id
_entity.type
_entity.pdbx_description
1 polymer ?
#
loop_
_entity_poly.entity_id
_entity_poly.type
_entity_poly.pdbx_seq_one_letter_code
_entity_poly.pdbx_strand_id
1 'polypeptide(L)'
;MLSRADFLALEEVVRQQRETSVEDIVRSEELNYKFHEILTSHAKNSMANFLLELVHANIDRYLRASFYGTPQTREVSINEHEMILQTCREGDFESACNLLRDHILNAKQFIPNSMK
;
A
#
# COMPACT_ATOMS: atom_id res chain seq x y z
N MET A 1 4.62 -15.59 8.98
CA MET A 1 5.10 -14.46 9.80
C MET A 1 6.26 -13.83 9.05
N LEU A 2 6.31 -12.50 8.96
CA LEU A 2 7.38 -11.80 8.25
C LEU A 2 8.74 -12.13 8.88
N SER A 3 9.71 -12.47 8.05
CA SER A 3 11.10 -12.67 8.44
C SER A 3 11.82 -11.33 8.55
N ARG A 4 13.02 -11.34 9.14
CA ARG A 4 13.90 -10.16 9.17
C ARG A 4 14.20 -9.63 7.77
N ALA A 5 14.33 -10.51 6.77
CA ALA A 5 14.59 -10.11 5.39
C ALA A 5 13.37 -9.37 4.79
N ASP A 6 12.15 -9.81 5.11
CA ASP A 6 10.93 -9.15 4.64
C ASP A 6 10.79 -7.76 5.26
N PHE A 7 11.08 -7.61 6.55
CA PHE A 7 11.08 -6.29 7.21
C PHE A 7 12.08 -5.32 6.56
N LEU A 8 13.32 -5.77 6.27
CA LEU A 8 14.31 -4.95 5.57
C LEU A 8 13.83 -4.55 4.16
N ALA A 9 13.17 -5.47 3.45
CA ALA A 9 12.63 -5.20 2.13
C ALA A 9 11.46 -4.19 2.18
N LEU A 10 10.58 -4.29 3.18
CA LEU A 10 9.49 -3.32 3.41
C LEU A 10 10.04 -1.94 3.77
N GLU A 11 11.02 -1.85 4.66
CA GLU A 11 11.69 -0.59 5.04
C GLU A 11 12.31 0.09 3.81
N GLU A 12 12.98 -0.69 2.96
CA GLU A 12 13.59 -0.18 1.74
C GLU A 12 12.53 0.32 0.74
N VAL A 13 11.40 -0.37 0.61
CA VAL A 13 10.29 0.10 -0.23
C VAL A 13 9.72 1.41 0.30
N VAL A 14 9.47 1.53 1.61
CA VAL A 14 8.97 2.77 2.22
C VAL A 14 9.97 3.92 2.05
N ARG A 15 11.27 3.66 2.21
CA ARG A 15 12.33 4.65 1.93
C ARG A 15 12.28 5.13 0.48
N GLN A 16 12.17 4.21 -0.47
CA GLN A 16 12.02 4.56 -1.90
C GLN A 16 10.72 5.32 -2.16
N GLN A 17 9.62 5.03 -1.46
CA GLN A 17 8.39 5.80 -1.55
C GLN A 17 8.65 7.24 -1.07
N ARG A 18 9.36 7.47 0.03
CA ARG A 18 9.69 8.84 0.47
C ARG A 18 10.54 9.61 -0.53
N GLU A 19 11.51 8.95 -1.15
CA GLU A 19 12.47 9.58 -2.08
C GLU A 19 11.92 9.79 -3.50
N THR A 20 10.91 9.02 -3.89
CA THR A 20 10.30 9.12 -5.22
C THR A 20 9.64 10.49 -5.39
N SER A 21 9.87 11.12 -6.55
CA SER A 21 9.26 12.42 -6.89
C SER A 21 7.74 12.31 -6.90
N VAL A 22 7.06 13.39 -6.49
CA VAL A 22 5.59 13.46 -6.55
C VAL A 22 5.07 13.40 -7.99
N GLU A 23 5.89 13.82 -8.96
CA GLU A 23 5.54 13.75 -10.38
C GLU A 23 5.68 12.33 -10.96
N ASP A 24 6.44 11.45 -10.30
CA ASP A 24 6.65 10.07 -10.74
C ASP A 24 5.55 9.15 -10.20
N ILE A 25 4.38 9.30 -10.82
CA ILE A 25 3.16 8.54 -10.51
C ILE A 25 3.37 7.04 -10.78
N VAL A 26 4.08 6.69 -11.85
CA VAL A 26 4.34 5.29 -12.21
C VAL A 26 5.18 4.63 -11.14
N ARG A 27 6.28 5.27 -10.71
CA ARG A 27 7.12 4.73 -9.65
C ARG A 27 6.39 4.64 -8.32
N SER A 28 5.56 5.63 -8.00
CA SER A 28 4.76 5.63 -6.77
C SER A 28 3.78 4.45 -6.74
N GLU A 29 3.16 4.11 -7.88
CA GLU A 29 2.31 2.93 -8.01
C GLU A 29 3.09 1.62 -7.85
N GLU A 30 4.21 1.47 -8.56
CA GLU A 30 5.04 0.27 -8.48
C GLU A 30 5.46 -0.04 -7.04
N LEU A 31 5.87 1.00 -6.29
CA LEU A 31 6.29 0.86 -4.91
C LEU A 31 5.12 0.57 -3.96
N ASN A 32 3.92 1.10 -4.25
CA ASN A 32 2.72 0.75 -3.50
C ASN A 32 2.39 -0.74 -3.69
N TYR A 33 2.36 -1.23 -4.93
CA TYR A 33 2.15 -2.64 -5.23
C TYR A 33 3.18 -3.54 -4.53
N LYS A 34 4.47 -3.19 -4.66
CA LYS A 34 5.57 -3.95 -4.06
C LYS A 34 5.49 -4.04 -2.53
N PHE A 35 4.99 -2.99 -1.87
CA PHE A 35 4.75 -3.03 -0.42
C PHE A 35 3.75 -4.13 -0.06
N HIS A 36 2.58 -4.15 -0.71
CA HIS A 36 1.52 -5.15 -0.46
C HIS A 36 1.95 -6.57 -0.85
N GLU A 37 2.70 -6.72 -1.94
CA GLU A 37 3.28 -8.00 -2.37
C GLU A 37 4.18 -8.59 -1.28
N ILE A 38 5.12 -7.81 -0.74
CA ILE A 38 6.02 -8.28 0.32
C ILE A 38 5.24 -8.56 1.61
N LEU A 39 4.32 -7.66 1.99
CA LEU A 39 3.51 -7.79 3.20
C LEU A 39 2.70 -9.08 3.23
N THR A 40 2.22 -9.52 2.06
CA THR A 40 1.38 -10.71 1.90
C THR A 40 2.14 -11.95 1.42
N SER A 41 3.45 -11.86 1.16
CA SER A 41 4.28 -12.94 0.61
C SER A 41 4.22 -14.27 1.39
N HIS A 42 4.03 -14.20 2.71
CA HIS A 42 3.92 -15.38 3.59
C HIS A 42 2.47 -15.73 3.96
N ALA A 43 1.49 -15.00 3.44
CA ALA A 43 0.09 -15.29 3.67
C ALA A 43 -0.34 -16.50 2.83
N LYS A 44 -0.74 -17.58 3.48
CA LYS A 44 -1.27 -18.79 2.81
C LYS A 44 -2.75 -18.60 2.42
N ASN A 45 -3.07 -17.50 1.75
CA ASN A 45 -4.42 -17.16 1.34
C ASN A 45 -4.43 -16.65 -0.12
N SER A 46 -4.51 -17.60 -1.06
CA SER A 46 -4.53 -17.30 -2.49
C SER A 46 -5.69 -16.42 -2.92
N MET A 47 -6.84 -16.51 -2.24
CA MET A 47 -8.01 -15.67 -2.54
C MET A 47 -7.74 -14.20 -2.16
N ALA A 48 -7.13 -13.95 -0.99
CA ALA A 48 -6.78 -12.60 -0.57
C ALA A 48 -5.76 -11.96 -1.52
N ASN A 49 -4.75 -12.72 -1.94
CA ASN A 49 -3.74 -12.24 -2.90
C ASN A 49 -4.40 -11.88 -4.25
N PHE A 50 -5.28 -12.74 -4.76
CA PHE A 50 -6.02 -12.47 -5.99
C PHE A 50 -6.91 -11.21 -5.89
N LEU A 51 -7.57 -11.01 -4.74
CA LEU A 51 -8.36 -9.79 -4.51
C LEU A 51 -7.50 -8.53 -4.46
N LEU A 52 -6.31 -8.59 -3.86
CA LEU A 52 -5.36 -7.47 -3.86
C LEU A 52 -4.87 -7.15 -5.28
N GLU A 53 -4.51 -8.15 -6.07
CA GLU A 53 -4.16 -7.98 -7.47
C GLU A 53 -5.29 -7.30 -8.25
N LEU A 54 -6.54 -7.73 -8.04
CA LEU A 54 -7.70 -7.12 -8.68
C LEU A 54 -7.90 -5.66 -8.26
N VAL A 55 -7.70 -5.34 -6.98
CA VAL A 55 -7.77 -3.95 -6.47
C VAL A 55 -6.70 -3.11 -7.15
N HIS A 56 -5.45 -3.57 -7.21
CA HIS A 56 -4.36 -2.87 -7.87
C HIS A 56 -4.63 -2.64 -9.36
N ALA A 57 -5.10 -3.65 -10.09
CA ALA A 57 -5.43 -3.52 -11.51
C ALA A 57 -6.57 -2.51 -11.76
N ASN A 58 -7.54 -2.42 -10.87
CA ASN A 58 -8.62 -1.42 -10.99
C ASN A 58 -8.13 -0.01 -10.63
N ILE A 59 -7.28 0.13 -9.61
CA ILE A 59 -6.65 1.42 -9.26
C ILE A 59 -5.83 1.91 -10.44
N ASP A 60 -4.96 1.08 -11.01
CA ASP A 60 -4.18 1.39 -12.20
C ASP A 60 -5.11 1.88 -13.33
N ARG A 61 -6.07 1.05 -13.72
CA ARG A 61 -6.88 1.29 -14.92
C ARG A 61 -7.79 2.51 -14.82
N TYR A 62 -8.36 2.79 -13.65
CA TYR A 62 -9.43 3.77 -13.50
C TYR A 62 -9.07 4.95 -12.60
N LEU A 63 -8.14 4.78 -11.66
CA LEU A 63 -7.90 5.73 -10.58
C LEU A 63 -6.47 6.27 -10.54
N ARG A 64 -5.54 5.78 -11.38
CA ARG A 64 -4.12 6.15 -11.36
C ARG A 64 -3.89 7.66 -11.21
N ALA A 65 -4.57 8.46 -12.04
CA ALA A 65 -4.42 9.92 -11.99
C ALA A 65 -5.03 10.56 -10.72
N SER A 66 -6.18 10.09 -10.23
CA SER A 66 -6.80 10.67 -9.03
C SER A 66 -6.16 10.18 -7.72
N PHE A 67 -5.65 8.96 -7.73
CA PHE A 67 -5.06 8.28 -6.59
C PHE A 67 -3.64 8.76 -6.31
N TYR A 68 -2.80 8.81 -7.35
CA TYR A 68 -1.39 9.20 -7.24
C TYR A 68 -1.13 10.65 -7.67
N GLY A 69 -2.10 11.34 -8.26
CA GLY A 69 -1.89 12.68 -8.84
C GLY A 69 -1.87 13.84 -7.85
N THR A 70 -1.97 13.60 -6.53
CA THR A 70 -1.81 14.66 -5.53
C THR A 70 -0.72 14.32 -4.52
N PRO A 71 0.11 15.31 -4.12
CA PRO A 71 1.11 15.12 -3.07
C PRO A 71 0.49 14.62 -1.75
N GLN A 72 -0.71 15.09 -1.41
CA GLN A 72 -1.36 14.81 -0.13
C GLN A 72 -1.81 13.35 -0.03
N THR A 73 -2.42 12.79 -1.08
CA THR A 73 -2.88 11.38 -1.06
C THR A 73 -1.72 10.42 -0.94
N ARG A 74 -0.64 10.72 -1.65
CA ARG A 74 0.63 10.00 -1.57
C ARG A 74 1.22 10.04 -0.17
N GLU A 75 1.29 11.22 0.43
CA GLU A 75 1.85 11.40 1.78
C GLU A 75 1.06 10.61 2.83
N VAL A 76 -0.28 10.62 2.75
CA VAL A 76 -1.14 9.80 3.63
C VAL A 76 -0.84 8.31 3.46
N SER A 77 -0.77 7.81 2.22
CA SER A 77 -0.47 6.40 1.95
C SER A 77 0.87 5.95 2.51
N ILE A 78 1.91 6.80 2.42
CA ILE A 78 3.25 6.44 2.93
C ILE A 78 3.25 6.42 4.46
N ASN A 79 2.59 7.39 5.10
CA ASN A 79 2.43 7.40 6.57
C ASN A 79 1.68 6.14 7.05
N GLU A 80 0.64 5.71 6.33
CA GLU A 80 -0.08 4.47 6.65
C GLU A 80 0.82 3.23 6.52
N HIS A 81 1.66 3.14 5.48
CA HIS A 81 2.63 2.04 5.34
C HIS A 81 3.63 2.01 6.50
N GLU A 82 4.14 3.16 6.94
CA GLU A 82 5.03 3.25 8.10
C GLU A 82 4.35 2.75 9.39
N MET A 83 3.09 3.12 9.61
CA MET A 83 2.32 2.63 10.78
C MET A 83 2.05 1.12 10.74
N ILE A 84 1.70 0.58 9.57
CA ILE A 84 1.52 -0.87 9.37
C ILE A 84 2.82 -1.62 9.66
N LEU A 85 3.94 -1.10 9.15
CA LEU A 85 5.26 -1.71 9.34
C LEU A 85 5.69 -1.70 10.81
N GLN A 86 5.47 -0.57 11.51
CA GLN A 86 5.81 -0.42 12.91
C GLN A 86 5.00 -1.38 13.80
N THR A 87 3.68 -1.44 13.61
CA THR A 87 2.80 -2.36 14.37
C THR A 87 3.12 -3.83 14.09
N CYS A 88 3.44 -4.19 12.84
CA CYS A 88 3.94 -5.52 12.49
C CYS A 88 5.24 -5.87 13.21
N ARG A 89 6.15 -4.89 13.39
CA ARG A 89 7.43 -5.08 14.09
C ARG A 89 7.25 -5.25 15.60
N GLU A 90 6.27 -4.57 16.17
CA GLU A 90 5.89 -4.70 17.59
C GLU A 90 5.16 -6.02 17.89
N GLY A 91 4.73 -6.74 16.85
CA GLY A 91 3.99 -8.00 16.98
C GLY A 91 2.50 -7.80 17.26
N ASP A 92 2.00 -6.56 17.18
CA ASP A 92 0.58 -6.25 17.29
C ASP A 92 -0.12 -6.45 15.94
N PHE A 93 -0.33 -7.73 15.62
CA PHE A 93 -0.93 -8.13 14.34
C PHE A 93 -2.40 -7.72 14.20
N GLU A 94 -3.13 -7.56 15.30
CA GLU A 94 -4.54 -7.13 15.25
C GLU A 94 -4.60 -5.66 14.81
N SER A 95 -3.82 -4.78 15.44
CA SER A 95 -3.70 -3.39 15.04
C SER A 95 -3.16 -3.26 13.61
N ALA A 96 -2.15 -4.04 13.23
CA ALA A 96 -1.64 -4.04 11.86
C ALA A 96 -2.70 -4.41 10.82
N CYS A 97 -3.53 -5.43 11.11
CA CYS A 97 -4.62 -5.82 10.22
C CYS A 97 -5.70 -4.72 10.12
N ASN A 98 -6.01 -4.03 11.23
CA ASN A 98 -6.93 -2.90 11.24
C ASN A 98 -6.39 -1.75 10.39
N LEU A 99 -5.12 -1.38 10.58
CA LEU A 99 -4.45 -0.34 9.79
C LEU A 99 -4.42 -0.69 8.29
N LEU A 100 -4.11 -1.94 7.93
CA LEU A 100 -4.12 -2.39 6.54
C LEU A 100 -5.51 -2.31 5.92
N ARG A 101 -6.55 -2.76 6.65
CA ARG A 101 -7.94 -2.64 6.20
C ARG A 101 -8.30 -1.18 5.95
N ASP A 102 -7.97 -0.30 6.90
CA ASP A 102 -8.35 1.10 6.83
C ASP A 102 -7.60 1.81 5.69
N HIS A 103 -6.31 1.51 5.47
CA HIS A 103 -5.53 1.94 4.31
C HIS A 103 -6.21 1.57 2.98
N ILE A 104 -6.61 0.30 2.81
CA ILE A 104 -7.30 -0.17 1.60
C ILE A 104 -8.67 0.53 1.44
N LEU A 105 -9.39 0.79 2.53
CA LEU A 105 -10.69 1.46 2.47
C LEU A 105 -10.57 2.97 2.21
N ASN A 106 -9.51 3.61 2.69
CA ASN A 106 -9.23 5.02 2.44
C ASN A 106 -9.03 5.30 0.95
N ALA A 107 -8.58 4.30 0.19
CA ALA A 107 -8.53 4.36 -1.27
C ALA A 107 -9.85 4.81 -1.93
N LYS A 108 -11.00 4.45 -1.33
CA LYS A 108 -12.33 4.82 -1.84
C LYS A 108 -12.58 6.32 -1.81
N GLN A 109 -11.92 7.05 -0.93
CA GLN A 109 -12.07 8.50 -0.85
C GLN A 109 -11.56 9.19 -2.13
N PHE A 110 -10.59 8.56 -2.80
CA PHE A 110 -9.95 9.07 -4.02
C PHE A 110 -10.65 8.63 -5.32
N ILE A 111 -11.75 7.87 -5.20
CA ILE A 111 -12.63 7.58 -6.33
C ILE A 111 -13.36 8.88 -6.70
N PRO A 112 -13.29 9.33 -7.97
CA PRO A 112 -14.04 10.50 -8.42
C PRO A 112 -15.53 10.35 -8.12
N ASN A 113 -16.20 11.41 -7.70
CA ASN A 113 -17.64 11.36 -7.38
C ASN A 113 -18.51 10.95 -8.58
N SER A 114 -18.02 11.10 -9.81
CA SER A 114 -18.68 10.61 -11.03
C SER A 114 -18.67 9.08 -11.17
N MET A 115 -17.89 8.37 -10.37
CA MET A 115 -17.76 6.91 -10.34
C MET A 115 -18.24 6.27 -9.03
N LYS A 116 -18.72 7.07 -8.07
CA LYS A 116 -19.32 6.60 -6.81
C LYS A 116 -20.82 6.38 -6.99
#